data_AF-U1PG46-F1
#
_entry.id   AF-U1PG46-F1
#
_cell.length_a   1.000
_cell.length_b   1.000
_cell.length_c   1.000
_cell.angle_alpha   90.00
_cell.angle_beta   90.00
_cell.angle_gamma   90.00
#
_symmetry.space_group_name_H-M   'P 1'
#
loop_
_entity.id
_entity.type
_entity.pdbx_description
1 polymer ?
#
loop_
_entity_poly.entity_id
_entity_poly.type
_entity_poly.pdbx_seq_one_letter_code
_entity_poly.pdbx_strand_id
1 'polypeptide(L)' 'MSRSTAAEIDDSLEQVDYQGRTYSVREQTGTTTVLWSCNDSVYAVQGNLDREAILDVADSVECPGD' A
#
# COMPACT_ATOMS: atom_id res chain seq x y z
N MET A 1 29.33 -18.43 -12.32
CA MET A 1 28.61 -18.25 -11.05
C MET A 1 28.42 -16.76 -10.85
N SER A 2 27.34 -16.20 -11.41
CA SER A 2 27.06 -14.76 -11.31
C SER A 2 26.31 -14.53 -10.01
N ARG A 3 27.00 -13.93 -9.04
CA ARG A 3 26.43 -13.46 -7.78
C ARG A 3 25.55 -12.26 -8.12
N SER A 4 24.26 -12.51 -8.38
CA SER A 4 23.26 -11.47 -8.44
C SER A 4 23.13 -10.88 -7.04
N THR A 5 23.79 -9.75 -6.81
CA THR A 5 23.48 -8.88 -5.68
C THR A 5 22.06 -8.39 -5.92
N ALA A 6 21.07 -9.13 -5.40
CA ALA A 6 19.77 -8.53 -5.12
C ALA A 6 20.08 -7.43 -4.10
N ALA A 7 20.06 -6.18 -4.55
CA ALA A 7 19.95 -5.07 -3.64
C ALA A 7 18.77 -5.41 -2.72
N GLU A 8 19.01 -5.42 -1.41
CA GLU A 8 17.97 -5.50 -0.41
C GLU A 8 17.11 -4.25 -0.63
N ILE A 9 16.12 -4.37 -1.51
CA ILE A 9 15.05 -3.39 -1.68
C ILE A 9 14.38 -3.39 -0.32
N ASP A 10 14.41 -2.24 0.34
CA ASP A 10 13.77 -1.97 1.63
C ASP A 10 12.37 -2.64 1.64
N ASP A 11 12.31 -3.82 2.26
CA ASP A 11 11.25 -4.85 2.20
C ASP A 11 10.03 -4.46 3.05
N SER A 12 9.74 -3.16 3.15
CA SER A 12 8.79 -2.62 4.14
C SER A 12 7.40 -2.33 3.58
N LEU A 13 7.04 -2.94 2.44
CA LEU A 13 5.68 -2.92 1.88
C LEU A 13 5.01 -4.27 2.15
N GLU A 14 4.12 -4.31 3.14
CA GLU A 14 3.29 -5.48 3.45
C GLU A 14 2.07 -5.51 2.52
N GLN A 15 1.75 -6.65 1.91
CA GLN A 15 0.50 -6.82 1.17
C GLN A 15 -0.63 -7.31 2.07
N VAL A 16 -1.78 -6.66 1.98
CA VAL A 16 -2.94 -6.88 2.85
C VAL A 16 -4.20 -6.94 2.00
N ASP A 17 -4.95 -8.02 2.13
CA ASP A 17 -6.29 -8.10 1.55
C ASP A 17 -7.31 -7.50 2.53
N TYR A 18 -8.03 -6.48 2.09
CA TYR A 18 -9.01 -5.74 2.90
C TYR A 18 -10.26 -5.46 2.05
N GLN A 19 -11.45 -5.79 2.55
CA GLN A 19 -12.76 -5.58 1.88
C GLN A 19 -12.83 -6.09 0.42
N GLY A 20 -12.02 -7.11 0.07
CA GLY A 20 -12.00 -7.68 -1.29
C GLY A 20 -11.06 -6.98 -2.28
N ARG A 21 -10.22 -6.05 -1.81
CA ARG A 21 -9.13 -5.44 -2.57
C ARG A 21 -7.78 -5.71 -1.88
N THR A 22 -6.72 -5.83 -2.68
CA THR A 22 -5.35 -5.97 -2.17
C THR A 22 -4.68 -4.60 -2.08
N TYR A 23 -4.12 -4.31 -0.92
CA TYR A 23 -3.40 -3.06 -0.62
C TYR A 23 -1.94 -3.37 -0.30
N SER A 24 -1.06 -2.43 -0.63
CA SER A 24 0.33 -2.42 -0.15
C SER A 24 0.47 -1.38 0.93
N VAL A 25 0.79 -1.82 2.14
CA VAL A 25 0.88 -0.99 3.35
C VAL A 25 2.34 -0.82 3.72
N ARG A 26 2.75 0.42 4.00
CA ARG A 26 4.06 0.75 4.54
C ARG A 26 3.91 1.62 5.77
N GLU A 27 4.56 1.21 6.84
CA GLU A 27 4.61 1.97 8.09
C GLU A 27 6.02 2.57 8.25
N GLN A 28 6.10 3.89 8.33
CA GLN A 28 7.35 4.61 8.50
C GLN A 28 7.19 5.67 9.58
N THR A 29 7.88 5.50 10.72
CA THR A 29 8.02 6.53 11.76
C THR A 29 6.67 7.11 12.24
N GLY A 30 5.66 6.25 12.43
CA GLY A 30 4.32 6.65 12.88
C GLY A 30 3.39 7.15 11.78
N THR A 31 3.85 7.17 10.53
CA THR A 31 3.03 7.41 9.35
C THR A 31 2.75 6.11 8.63
N THR A 32 1.49 5.83 8.36
CA THR A 32 1.07 4.69 7.54
C THR A 32 0.78 5.19 6.13
N THR A 33 1.27 4.46 5.13
CA THR A 33 1.02 4.69 3.71
C THR A 33 0.35 3.45 3.14
N VAL A 34 -0.75 3.62 2.45
CA VAL A 34 -1.48 2.54 1.80
C VAL A 34 -1.57 2.85 0.32
N LEU A 35 -1.14 1.88 -0.49
CA LEU A 35 -1.16 1.95 -1.94
C LEU A 35 -2.09 0.88 -2.50
N TRP A 36 -2.79 1.19 -3.59
CA TRP A 36 -3.57 0.22 -4.34
C TRP A 36 -3.59 0.58 -5.82
N SER A 37 -3.85 -0.42 -6.64
CA SER A 37 -4.04 -0.22 -8.08
C SER A 37 -5.52 -0.15 -8.41
N CYS A 38 -5.90 0.86 -9.18
CA CYS A 38 -7.22 1.01 -9.78
C CYS A 38 -7.01 1.19 -11.28
N ASN A 39 -7.47 0.24 -12.09
CA ASN A 39 -7.21 0.19 -13.52
C ASN A 39 -5.69 0.26 -13.82
N ASP A 40 -5.26 1.21 -14.66
CA ASP A 40 -3.87 1.44 -15.04
C ASP A 40 -3.15 2.46 -14.13
N SER A 41 -3.77 2.85 -13.02
CA SER A 41 -3.27 3.89 -12.12
C SER A 41 -3.05 3.36 -10.71
N VAL A 42 -1.95 3.81 -10.09
CA VAL A 42 -1.63 3.51 -8.69
C VAL A 42 -2.06 4.70 -7.83
N TYR A 43 -2.84 4.41 -6.80
CA TYR A 43 -3.32 5.37 -5.83
C TYR A 43 -2.62 5.14 -4.50
N ALA A 44 -2.49 6.20 -3.71
CA ALA A 44 -1.90 6.13 -2.40
C ALA A 44 -2.59 7.10 -1.44
N VAL A 45 -2.78 6.66 -0.20
CA VAL A 45 -3.16 7.51 0.94
C VAL A 45 -2.07 7.40 2.00
N GLN A 46 -1.76 8.51 2.66
CA GLN A 46 -0.76 8.57 3.71
C GLN A 46 -1.27 9.42 4.87
N GLY A 47 -1.03 8.97 6.10
CA GLY A 47 -1.47 9.68 7.29
C GLY A 47 -0.87 9.12 8.58
N ASN A 48 -0.91 9.93 9.63
CA ASN A 48 -0.57 9.51 11.00
C ASN A 48 -1.84 8.96 11.67
N LEU A 49 -2.35 7.87 11.12
CA LEU A 49 -3.52 7.14 11.59
C LEU A 49 -3.12 5.69 11.82
N ASP A 50 -3.87 5.00 12.67
CA ASP A 50 -3.75 3.55 12.78
C ASP A 50 -3.98 2.88 11.42
N ARG A 51 -3.30 1.76 11.22
CA ARG A 51 -3.33 0.99 9.97
C ARG A 51 -4.76 0.66 9.50
N GLU A 52 -5.64 0.26 10.41
CA GLU A 52 -7.03 -0.06 10.05
C GLU A 52 -7.80 1.17 9.60
N ALA A 53 -7.59 2.32 10.26
CA ALA A 53 -8.26 3.57 9.92
C ALA A 53 -7.85 4.08 8.54
N ILE A 54 -6.57 3.97 8.19
CA ILE A 54 -6.11 4.43 6.88
C ILE A 54 -6.53 3.45 5.75
N LEU A 55 -6.67 2.16 6.05
CA LEU A 55 -7.22 1.17 5.12
C LEU A 55 -8.71 1.44 4.83
N ASP A 56 -9.50 1.78 5.86
CA ASP A 56 -10.90 2.19 5.70
C ASP A 56 -11.02 3.44 4.81
N VAL A 57 -10.15 4.44 5.01
CA VAL A 57 -10.06 5.60 4.13
C VAL A 57 -9.70 5.18 2.70
N ALA A 58 -8.71 4.29 2.51
CA ALA A 58 -8.30 3.83 1.18
C ALA A 58 -9.42 3.06 0.46
N ASP A 59 -10.20 2.25 1.18
CA ASP A 59 -11.38 1.52 0.68
C ASP A 59 -12.53 2.46 0.29
N SER A 60 -12.76 3.50 1.08
CA SER A 60 -13.76 4.53 0.77
C SER A 60 -13.47 5.31 -0.52
N VAL A 61 -12.23 5.24 -1.03
CA VAL A 61 -11.85 5.86 -2.30
C VAL A 61 -12.18 4.91 -3.46
N GLU A 62 -13.27 5.24 -4.14
CA GLU A 62 -13.68 4.57 -5.37
C GLU A 62 -12.65 4.77 -6.49
N CYS A 63 -12.46 3.75 -7.32
CA CYS A 63 -11.65 3.88 -8.52
C CYS A 63 -12.39 4.80 -9.49
N PRO A 64 -11.78 5.90 -9.97
CA PRO A 64 -12.47 6.75 -10.93
C PRO A 64 -12.71 5.98 -12.24
N GLY A 65 -13.97 5.94 -12.67
CA GLY A 65 -14.41 5.28 -13.89
C GLY A 65 -15.08 3.90 -13.70
N ASP A 66 -15.43 3.52 -12.48
CA ASP A 66 -16.41 2.44 -12.21
C ASP A 66 -17.86 2.91 -12.47
#